data_AF-A0A7R9R0H0-F1
#
_entry.id   AF-A0A7R9R0H0-F1
#
_cell.length_a   1.000
_cell.length_b   1.000
_cell.length_c   1.000
_cell.angle_alpha   90.00
_cell.angle_beta   90.00
_cell.angle_gamma   90.00
#
_symmetry.space_group_name_H-M   'P 1'
#
loop_
_entity.id
_entity.type
_entity.pdbx_description
1 polymer ?
#
loop_
_entity_poly.entity_id
_entity_poly.type
_entity_poly.pdbx_seq_one_letter_code
_entity_poly.pdbx_strand_id
1 'polypeptide(L)'
;VGGGKDLVDSNQNTYGGKYVINPSGGLLSKGHPLGATGLAQCAELNWQLRGMAGPRQVPGAKYVLQHNIGLGGAVVVAIYTLGFPNPSQIVSKL
;
A
#
# COMPACT_ATOMS: atom_id res chain seq x y z
N VAL A 1 -25.43 -1.20 -7.32
CA VAL A 1 -24.69 -0.12 -8.03
C VAL A 1 -23.32 0.01 -7.39
N GLY A 2 -22.25 0.08 -8.18
CA GLY A 2 -20.88 0.28 -7.69
C GLY A 2 -20.20 1.42 -8.44
N GLY A 3 -19.09 1.94 -7.90
CA GLY A 3 -18.36 3.10 -8.47
C GLY A 3 -16.93 2.78 -8.95
N GLY A 4 -16.61 1.51 -9.17
CA GLY A 4 -15.26 1.07 -9.51
C GLY A 4 -14.76 1.59 -10.85
N LYS A 5 -15.62 1.60 -11.89
CA LYS A 5 -15.30 2.13 -13.21
C LYS A 5 -14.96 3.62 -13.13
N ASP A 6 -15.84 4.41 -12.52
CA ASP A 6 -15.66 5.86 -12.43
C ASP A 6 -14.39 6.23 -11.67
N LEU A 7 -14.04 5.48 -10.60
CA LEU A 7 -12.79 5.66 -9.85
C LEU A 7 -11.54 5.51 -10.75
N VAL A 8 -11.56 4.52 -11.65
CA VAL A 8 -10.46 4.26 -12.59
C VAL A 8 -10.45 5.29 -13.71
N ASP A 9 -11.59 5.50 -14.37
CA ASP A 9 -11.71 6.39 -15.54
C ASP A 9 -11.41 7.86 -15.19
N SER A 10 -11.70 8.28 -13.95
CA SER A 10 -11.38 9.63 -13.44
C SER A 10 -9.98 9.74 -12.81
N ASN A 11 -9.13 8.72 -12.94
CA ASN A 11 -7.77 8.65 -12.38
C ASN A 11 -7.70 8.89 -10.85
N GLN A 12 -8.77 8.58 -10.12
CA GLN A 12 -8.83 8.76 -8.67
C GLN A 12 -8.11 7.64 -7.90
N ASN A 13 -7.52 6.67 -8.60
CA ASN A 13 -6.79 5.52 -8.08
C ASN A 13 -5.26 5.58 -8.32
N THR A 14 -4.74 6.70 -8.79
CA THR A 14 -3.30 6.91 -9.06
C THR A 14 -2.78 8.22 -8.45
N TYR A 15 -1.51 8.54 -8.67
CA TYR A 15 -0.89 9.78 -8.21
C TYR A 15 -1.66 11.01 -8.69
N GLY A 16 -1.93 11.94 -7.76
CA GLY A 16 -2.79 13.11 -8.00
C GLY A 16 -4.30 12.84 -7.82
N GLY A 17 -4.70 11.57 -7.72
CA GLY A 17 -6.06 11.16 -7.39
C GLY A 17 -6.30 10.99 -5.88
N LYS A 18 -7.51 10.53 -5.53
CA LYS A 18 -7.93 10.27 -4.14
C LYS A 18 -7.12 9.19 -3.42
N TYR A 19 -6.77 8.13 -4.13
CA TYR A 19 -5.99 7.00 -3.59
C TYR A 19 -4.87 6.65 -4.57
N VAL A 20 -3.75 6.13 -4.07
CA VAL A 20 -2.73 5.49 -4.91
C VAL A 20 -2.84 3.99 -4.71
N ILE A 21 -3.31 3.27 -5.73
CA ILE A 21 -3.49 1.82 -5.70
C ILE A 21 -2.31 1.15 -6.40
N ASN A 22 -1.72 0.15 -5.74
CA ASN A 22 -0.60 -0.64 -6.28
C ASN A 22 0.58 0.23 -6.81
N PRO A 23 1.15 1.15 -6.00
CA PRO A 23 2.27 2.00 -6.44
C PRO A 23 3.51 1.22 -6.90
N SER A 24 3.62 -0.06 -6.54
CA SER A 24 4.67 -0.99 -6.99
C SER A 24 4.46 -1.54 -8.42
N GLY A 25 3.38 -1.16 -9.08
CA GLY A 25 2.90 -1.77 -10.32
C GLY A 25 1.95 -2.95 -10.09
N GLY A 26 1.81 -3.42 -8.84
CA GLY A 26 0.92 -4.53 -8.49
C GLY A 26 1.27 -5.84 -9.19
N LEU A 27 0.38 -6.82 -9.13
CA LEU A 27 0.62 -8.14 -9.74
C LEU A 27 0.76 -8.07 -11.26
N LEU A 28 0.11 -7.09 -11.90
CA LEU A 28 0.15 -6.89 -13.35
C LEU A 28 1.55 -6.56 -13.86
N SER A 29 2.35 -5.80 -13.12
CA SER A 29 3.71 -5.41 -13.55
C SER A 29 4.82 -6.06 -12.72
N LYS A 30 4.63 -6.22 -11.41
CA LYS A 30 5.63 -6.80 -10.49
C LYS A 30 5.68 -8.33 -10.56
N GLY A 31 4.62 -8.96 -11.07
CA GLY A 31 4.45 -10.42 -11.09
C GLY A 31 3.74 -10.97 -9.86
N HIS A 32 3.39 -12.27 -9.92
CA HIS A 32 2.59 -12.94 -8.90
C HIS A 32 3.13 -14.33 -8.51
N PRO A 33 4.20 -14.39 -7.70
CA PRO A 33 4.56 -15.61 -6.99
C PRO A 33 3.52 -15.87 -5.87
N LEU A 34 2.78 -16.99 -5.95
CA LEU A 34 1.58 -17.26 -5.12
C LEU A 34 1.81 -16.99 -3.63
N GLY A 35 2.87 -17.56 -3.03
CA GLY A 35 3.15 -17.40 -1.60
C GLY A 35 3.78 -16.05 -1.21
N ALA A 36 4.57 -15.44 -2.10
CA ALA A 36 5.35 -14.25 -1.78
C ALA A 36 4.59 -12.93 -2.01
N THR A 37 3.42 -12.97 -2.64
CA THR A 37 2.66 -11.76 -3.00
C THR A 37 2.20 -10.96 -1.78
N GLY A 38 1.67 -11.62 -0.75
CA GLY A 38 1.25 -10.92 0.48
C GLY A 38 2.42 -10.23 1.18
N LEU A 39 3.58 -10.90 1.26
CA LEU A 39 4.81 -10.32 1.81
C LEU A 39 5.31 -9.15 0.96
N ALA A 40 5.24 -9.26 -0.38
CA ALA A 40 5.63 -8.18 -1.27
C ALA A 40 4.72 -6.94 -1.15
N GLN A 41 3.44 -7.12 -0.84
CA GLN A 41 2.52 -6.02 -0.51
C GLN A 41 2.89 -5.39 0.84
N CYS A 42 3.11 -6.21 1.88
CA CYS A 42 3.52 -5.72 3.21
C CYS A 42 4.82 -4.91 3.14
N ALA A 43 5.84 -5.42 2.44
CA ALA A 43 7.12 -4.73 2.25
C ALA A 43 6.95 -3.39 1.52
N GLU A 44 6.16 -3.38 0.43
CA GLU A 44 5.86 -2.17 -0.32
C GLU A 44 5.23 -1.09 0.58
N LEU A 45 4.19 -1.45 1.32
CA LEU A 45 3.46 -0.53 2.18
C LEU A 45 4.35 0.00 3.33
N ASN A 46 5.27 -0.84 3.84
CA ASN A 46 6.25 -0.42 4.83
C ASN A 46 7.23 0.61 4.27
N TRP A 47 7.74 0.41 3.05
CA TRP A 47 8.60 1.40 2.40
C TRP A 47 7.87 2.71 2.15
N GLN A 48 6.60 2.66 1.73
CA GLN A 48 5.77 3.86 1.56
C GLN A 48 5.63 4.66 2.86
N LEU A 49 5.29 4.00 3.98
CA LEU A 49 5.18 4.65 5.28
C LEU A 49 6.49 5.27 5.76
N ARG A 50 7.63 4.65 5.42
CA ARG A 50 8.97 5.10 5.85
C ARG A 50 9.61 6.12 4.93
N GLY A 51 8.98 6.48 3.80
CA GLY A 51 9.62 7.36 2.82
C GLY A 51 10.74 6.67 2.02
N MET A 52 10.73 5.34 1.92
CA MET A 52 11.78 4.52 1.31
C MET A 52 11.39 3.91 -0.04
N ALA A 53 10.25 4.32 -0.63
CA ALA A 53 9.76 3.73 -1.88
C ALA A 53 10.39 4.33 -3.16
N GLY A 54 11.43 5.15 -3.02
CA GLY A 54 12.20 5.72 -4.13
C GLY A 54 11.34 6.59 -5.06
N PRO A 55 11.49 6.48 -6.41
CA PRO A 55 10.72 7.27 -7.37
C PRO A 55 9.19 7.08 -7.30
N ARG A 56 8.74 6.01 -6.64
CA ARG A 56 7.33 5.62 -6.51
C ARG A 56 6.76 6.03 -5.15
N GLN A 57 7.42 6.94 -4.45
CA GLN A 57 6.98 7.36 -3.13
C GLN A 57 5.65 8.12 -3.22
N VAL A 58 4.66 7.67 -2.44
CA VAL A 58 3.41 8.40 -2.26
C VAL A 58 3.64 9.52 -1.24
N PRO A 59 3.42 10.79 -1.61
CA PRO A 59 3.62 11.91 -0.69
C PRO A 59 2.70 11.84 0.52
N GLY A 60 3.27 11.97 1.72
CA GLY A 60 2.49 12.09 2.96
C GLY A 60 1.68 10.85 3.36
N ALA A 61 2.08 9.65 2.92
CA ALA A 61 1.42 8.41 3.31
C ALA A 61 1.46 8.19 4.84
N LYS A 62 0.30 8.25 5.51
CA LYS A 62 0.15 8.02 6.96
C LYS A 62 -0.44 6.66 7.29
N TYR A 63 -1.38 6.23 6.45
CA TYR A 63 -2.04 4.94 6.54
C TYR A 63 -1.96 4.26 5.19
N VAL A 64 -1.76 2.94 5.22
CA VAL A 64 -1.65 2.11 4.02
C VAL A 64 -2.42 0.82 4.25
N LEU A 65 -3.06 0.31 3.20
CA LEU A 65 -3.94 -0.86 3.28
C LEU A 65 -3.44 -1.96 2.35
N GLN A 66 -3.30 -3.17 2.89
CA GLN A 66 -3.16 -4.39 2.12
C GLN A 66 -4.52 -5.04 1.98
N HIS A 67 -4.88 -5.41 0.76
CA HIS A 67 -5.96 -6.34 0.48
C HIS A 67 -5.38 -7.48 -0.36
N ASN A 68 -5.18 -8.63 0.29
CA ASN A 68 -4.60 -9.82 -0.33
C ASN A 68 -5.67 -10.91 -0.41
N ILE A 69 -5.92 -11.40 -1.63
CA ILE A 69 -6.91 -12.46 -1.90
C ILE A 69 -6.14 -13.70 -2.36
N GLY A 70 -6.31 -14.80 -1.64
CA GLY A 70 -5.74 -16.11 -1.95
C GLY A 70 -6.71 -17.01 -2.71
N LEU A 71 -6.21 -18.17 -3.13
CA LEU A 71 -7.02 -19.23 -3.73
C LEU A 71 -8.10 -19.71 -2.75
N GLY A 72 -9.26 -20.07 -3.27
CA GLY A 72 -10.39 -20.54 -2.45
C GLY A 72 -11.13 -19.44 -1.68
N GLY A 73 -10.88 -18.16 -1.97
CA GLY A 73 -11.63 -17.03 -1.41
C GLY A 73 -11.17 -16.59 -0.02
N ALA A 74 -10.03 -17.10 0.47
CA ALA A 74 -9.43 -16.59 1.71
C ALA A 74 -8.87 -15.18 1.48
N VAL A 75 -9.17 -14.24 2.38
CA VAL A 75 -8.79 -12.83 2.25
C VAL A 75 -8.11 -12.35 3.53
N VAL A 76 -6.98 -11.65 3.35
CA VAL A 76 -6.31 -10.90 4.43
C VAL A 76 -6.36 -9.41 4.11
N VAL A 77 -6.97 -8.65 5.02
CA VAL A 77 -6.97 -7.19 5.01
C VAL A 77 -6.18 -6.69 6.21
N ALA A 78 -5.20 -5.83 5.95
CA ALA A 78 -4.38 -5.22 7.01
C ALA A 78 -4.21 -3.72 6.75
N ILE A 79 -4.24 -2.92 7.80
CA ILE A 79 -3.92 -1.49 7.76
C ILE A 79 -2.66 -1.27 8.59
N TYR A 80 -1.71 -0.53 8.04
CA TYR A 80 -0.46 -0.20 8.71
C TYR A 80 -0.35 1.31 8.92
N THR A 81 0.32 1.68 10.00
CA THR A 81 0.79 3.02 10.32
C THR A 81 2.16 2.92 10.97
N LEU A 82 2.95 3.99 10.94
CA LEU A 82 4.13 4.07 11.79
C LEU A 82 3.71 4.07 13.26
N GLY A 83 4.32 3.19 14.06
CA GLY A 83 4.12 3.18 15.51
C GLY A 83 4.72 4.43 16.19
N PHE A 84 5.78 4.98 15.60
CA PHE A 84 6.43 6.23 16.01
C PHE A 84 6.58 7.15 14.79
N PRO A 85 5.55 7.94 14.46
CA PRO A 85 5.59 8.83 13.30
C PRO A 85 6.56 10.01 13.49
N ASN A 86 6.91 10.34 14.74
CA ASN A 86 7.89 11.37 15.07
C ASN A 86 9.16 10.70 15.62
N PRO A 87 10.33 10.85 14.99
CA PRO A 87 11.59 10.27 15.47
C PRO A 87 11.95 10.69 16.90
N SER A 88 11.57 11.90 17.31
CA SER A 88 11.75 12.39 18.69
C SER A 88 11.00 11.58 19.74
N GLN A 89 9.91 10.89 19.38
CA GLN A 89 9.17 10.02 20.30
C GLN A 89 9.88 8.69 20.58
N ILE A 90 10.88 8.31 19.76
CA ILE A 90 11.65 7.07 19.94
C ILE A 90 12.58 7.22 21.15
N VAL A 91 13.27 8.37 21.26
CA VAL A 91 14.23 8.64 22.33
C VAL A 91 13.57 8.72 23.71
N SER A 92 12.31 9.18 23.78
CA SER A 92 11.58 9.29 25.06
C SER A 92 11.02 7.97 25.60
N LYS A 93 11.09 6.88 24.83
CA LYS A 93 10.47 5.58 25.16
C LYS A 93 11.48 4.43 25.28
N LEU A 94 12.76 4.73 25.10
CA LEU A 94 13.90 3.87 25.40
C LEU A 94 14.57 4.37 26.68
#